data_AF-A0A2S9YG84-F1
#
_entry.id   AF-A0A2S9YG84-F1
#
_cell.length_a   1.000
_cell.length_b   1.000
_cell.length_c   1.000
_cell.angle_alpha   90.00
_cell.angle_beta   90.00
_cell.angle_gamma   90.00
#
_symmetry.space_group_name_H-M   'P 1'
#
loop_
_entity.id
_entity.type
_entity.pdbx_description
1 polymer ?
#
loop_
_entity_poly.entity_id
_entity_poly.type
_entity_poly.pdbx_seq_one_letter_code
_entity_poly.pdbx_strand_id
1 'polypeptide(L)'
;MSALSASDAGAGPRPIGRGVLLLLALAAGVVAGCPLELDRGVSCGDGWWDPDNEQCDPRDPASYINACRAQGFAVDAECDPESCEVRASEADCTVCGDNVASGDEECDGNDLRGRGCEAGSGVLRCTDACTFDYDGCPEVCGDEVVNGTEECEPNLSCGDDSDCTGDRVCYQLFGECVAAGENFAPNLSCRGYNTKAIGISKGYVSGTIDRCTDECFFGRNNCGFCGDDQLDGEYSDLVFPSGEPVTFPAEVCDGAQAQPELLEAYCEPLCIDEPTNSDVVVLCDFECNADCTGFAGPSDVVPDQNPEAIGCCLAKGSPCPNFDTEGVPNFPCCSWLDNPKWFEDKKCVAADTGQIPITYVCP
;
A
#
# COMPACT_ATOMS: atom_id res chain seq x y z
N MET A 1 -28.43 20.37 -79.91
CA MET A 1 -28.51 21.39 -80.98
C MET A 1 -27.08 21.86 -81.20
N SER A 2 -26.36 21.66 -82.30
CA SER A 2 -26.59 21.16 -83.65
C SER A 2 -25.16 20.82 -84.15
N ALA A 3 -24.84 19.65 -84.68
CA ALA A 3 -25.11 19.17 -86.03
C ALA A 3 -24.78 20.19 -87.15
N LEU A 4 -24.19 19.64 -88.24
CA LEU A 4 -23.93 20.18 -89.59
C LEU A 4 -22.43 20.50 -89.81
N SER A 5 -21.62 19.68 -90.48
CA SER A 5 -21.74 19.02 -91.81
C SER A 5 -21.63 20.00 -92.99
N ALA A 6 -20.58 19.80 -93.80
CA ALA A 6 -20.52 19.89 -95.28
C ALA A 6 -19.02 19.90 -95.66
N SER A 7 -18.42 18.82 -96.18
CA SER A 7 -18.53 18.31 -97.56
C SER A 7 -18.34 19.39 -98.62
N ASP A 8 -17.21 19.34 -99.31
CA ASP A 8 -17.19 19.69 -100.73
C ASP A 8 -16.29 18.72 -101.51
N ALA A 9 -16.76 18.41 -102.71
CA ALA A 9 -16.33 17.33 -103.57
C ALA A 9 -15.67 17.86 -104.86
N GLY A 10 -14.88 17.02 -105.52
CA GLY A 10 -14.45 17.24 -106.91
C GLY A 10 -13.07 16.65 -107.18
N ALA A 11 -12.97 15.40 -107.64
CA ALA A 11 -12.87 15.03 -109.06
C ALA A 11 -11.62 15.66 -109.72
N GLY A 12 -10.50 14.93 -109.88
CA GLY A 12 -10.20 14.02 -111.01
C GLY A 12 -9.69 14.82 -112.24
N PRO A 13 -8.68 14.39 -113.04
CA PRO A 13 -8.38 13.01 -113.42
C PRO A 13 -6.88 12.61 -113.53
N ARG A 14 -6.67 11.31 -113.75
CA ARG A 14 -5.42 10.61 -114.14
C ARG A 14 -5.15 10.82 -115.67
N PRO A 15 -4.17 10.18 -116.37
CA PRO A 15 -3.10 9.25 -115.97
C PRO A 15 -1.75 9.43 -116.72
N ILE A 16 -0.86 8.45 -116.54
CA ILE A 16 0.15 7.89 -117.47
C ILE A 16 1.59 8.42 -117.34
N GLY A 17 2.47 7.50 -116.93
CA GLY A 17 3.92 7.62 -117.10
C GLY A 17 4.66 6.48 -116.41
N ARG A 18 4.57 5.26 -116.95
CA ARG A 18 5.39 4.11 -116.53
C ARG A 18 6.87 4.44 -116.73
N GLY A 19 7.65 4.39 -115.64
CA GLY A 19 9.11 4.45 -115.67
C GLY A 19 9.66 3.74 -114.44
N VAL A 20 10.13 2.52 -114.64
CA VAL A 20 10.82 1.67 -113.66
C VAL A 20 12.26 2.17 -113.51
N LEU A 21 12.72 2.48 -112.29
CA LEU A 21 14.11 2.38 -111.80
C LEU A 21 14.14 2.87 -110.34
N LEU A 22 14.16 1.96 -109.35
CA LEU A 22 15.35 1.47 -108.63
C LEU A 22 15.97 2.49 -107.66
N LEU A 23 15.96 2.08 -106.39
CA LEU A 23 16.92 2.32 -105.31
C LEU A 23 16.61 3.35 -104.22
N LEU A 24 16.83 2.83 -103.00
CA LEU A 24 17.11 3.47 -101.71
C LEU A 24 15.90 3.81 -100.83
N ALA A 25 15.50 2.78 -100.10
CA ALA A 25 14.84 2.87 -98.81
C ALA A 25 15.73 3.65 -97.82
N LEU A 26 15.20 4.76 -97.31
CA LEU A 26 15.54 5.33 -96.00
C LEU A 26 14.24 5.87 -95.42
N ALA A 27 13.47 4.97 -94.80
CA ALA A 27 12.40 5.34 -93.90
C ALA A 27 13.06 5.87 -92.62
N ALA A 28 13.27 7.18 -92.55
CA ALA A 28 13.53 7.87 -91.29
C ALA A 28 12.19 8.04 -90.55
N GLY A 29 11.72 6.95 -89.96
CA GLY A 29 10.79 6.98 -88.86
C GLY A 29 11.42 6.18 -87.75
N VAL A 30 11.69 6.80 -86.61
CA VAL A 30 11.60 6.17 -85.28
C VAL A 30 11.91 7.24 -84.21
N VAL A 31 10.82 7.54 -83.50
CA VAL A 31 10.74 7.79 -82.06
C VAL A 31 11.37 9.08 -81.56
N ALA A 32 10.53 10.12 -81.47
CA ALA A 32 10.59 11.05 -80.36
C ALA A 32 10.41 10.23 -79.07
N GLY A 33 11.52 9.73 -78.52
CA GLY A 33 11.54 9.31 -77.14
C GLY A 33 11.33 10.59 -76.34
N CYS A 34 10.21 10.72 -75.64
CA CYS A 34 10.21 11.57 -74.48
C CYS A 34 11.34 11.04 -73.58
N PRO A 35 12.39 11.80 -73.26
CA PRO A 35 13.09 11.51 -72.03
C PRO A 35 12.06 11.83 -70.96
N LEU A 36 11.30 10.82 -70.54
CA LEU A 36 10.76 10.86 -69.19
C LEU A 36 12.01 10.76 -68.32
N GLU A 37 12.58 11.90 -67.97
CA GLU A 37 13.28 12.01 -66.70
C GLU A 37 12.21 11.63 -65.67
N LEU A 38 12.20 10.34 -65.32
CA LEU A 38 11.57 9.88 -64.09
C LEU A 38 12.17 10.77 -63.01
N ASP A 39 11.33 11.65 -62.47
CA ASP A 39 11.66 12.41 -61.28
C ASP A 39 12.01 11.37 -60.22
N ARG A 40 13.31 11.21 -59.93
CA ARG A 40 13.81 10.31 -58.90
C ARG A 40 13.58 10.92 -57.52
N GLY A 41 12.40 11.48 -57.29
CA GLY A 41 11.93 11.71 -55.94
C GLY A 41 11.69 10.37 -55.27
N VAL A 42 11.82 10.33 -53.94
CA VAL A 42 11.42 9.20 -53.10
C VAL A 42 10.04 8.72 -53.54
N SER A 43 9.99 7.50 -54.09
CA SER A 43 8.83 6.83 -54.65
C SER A 43 8.50 5.64 -53.75
N CYS A 44 8.22 5.96 -52.49
CA CYS A 44 8.13 4.95 -51.44
C CYS A 44 7.02 3.92 -51.72
N GLY A 45 7.38 2.64 -51.73
CA GLY A 45 6.43 1.54 -51.89
C GLY A 45 6.04 1.27 -53.35
N ASP A 46 6.89 1.65 -54.31
CA ASP A 46 6.71 1.29 -55.71
C ASP A 46 7.20 -0.14 -56.03
N GLY A 47 7.88 -0.78 -55.07
CA GLY A 47 8.43 -2.13 -55.19
C GLY A 47 9.83 -2.18 -55.77
N TRP A 48 10.52 -1.04 -55.83
CA TRP A 48 11.91 -0.94 -56.21
C TRP A 48 12.69 -0.09 -55.19
N TRP A 49 13.53 -0.74 -54.40
CA TRP A 49 14.41 -0.05 -53.46
C TRP A 49 15.54 0.70 -54.20
N ASP A 50 15.54 2.04 -54.08
CA ASP A 50 16.59 2.94 -54.57
C ASP A 50 17.55 3.36 -53.45
N PRO A 51 18.74 2.74 -53.28
CA PRO A 51 19.64 3.07 -52.18
C PRO A 51 20.20 4.51 -52.23
N ASP A 52 20.12 5.19 -53.38
CA ASP A 52 20.56 6.59 -53.49
C ASP A 52 19.52 7.58 -52.93
N ASN A 53 18.26 7.17 -52.78
CA ASN A 53 17.14 8.04 -52.40
C ASN A 53 16.28 7.50 -51.23
N GLU A 54 16.31 6.19 -50.94
CA GLU A 54 15.47 5.49 -49.95
C GLU A 54 16.29 4.50 -49.11
N GLN A 55 15.95 4.34 -47.83
CA GLN A 55 16.61 3.35 -46.98
C GLN A 55 16.01 1.96 -47.15
N CYS A 56 14.74 1.86 -47.54
CA CYS A 56 14.01 0.62 -47.81
C CYS A 56 12.83 0.86 -48.75
N ASP A 57 12.21 -0.20 -49.27
CA ASP A 57 10.88 -0.15 -49.90
C ASP A 57 9.94 -1.17 -49.20
N PRO A 58 8.73 -0.77 -48.75
CA PRO A 58 7.78 -1.66 -48.07
C PRO A 58 7.33 -2.91 -48.86
N ARG A 59 7.51 -2.90 -50.19
CA ARG A 59 7.22 -4.03 -51.10
C ARG A 59 8.47 -4.81 -51.51
N ASP A 60 9.65 -4.42 -51.04
CA ASP A 60 10.89 -5.18 -51.13
C ASP A 60 11.44 -5.55 -49.74
N PRO A 61 10.92 -6.61 -49.08
CA PRO A 61 11.33 -7.01 -47.74
C PRO A 61 12.85 -7.22 -47.58
N ALA A 62 13.54 -7.63 -48.65
CA ALA A 62 14.99 -7.86 -48.60
C ALA A 62 15.78 -6.59 -48.25
N SER A 63 15.22 -5.40 -48.49
CA SER A 63 15.86 -4.12 -48.19
C SER A 63 15.86 -3.78 -46.69
N TYR A 64 14.98 -4.36 -45.86
CA TYR A 64 14.84 -3.94 -44.46
C TYR A 64 14.76 -5.06 -43.41
N ILE A 65 14.20 -6.24 -43.71
CA ILE A 65 13.87 -7.25 -42.65
C ILE A 65 15.05 -7.63 -41.74
N ASN A 66 16.28 -7.62 -42.26
CA ASN A 66 17.45 -8.03 -41.49
C ASN A 66 18.02 -6.91 -40.59
N ALA A 67 17.49 -5.70 -40.61
CA ALA A 67 18.08 -4.57 -39.89
C ALA A 67 18.04 -4.72 -38.36
N CYS A 68 16.97 -5.29 -37.78
CA CYS A 68 16.92 -5.63 -36.36
C CYS A 68 17.79 -6.87 -36.06
N ARG A 69 17.70 -7.92 -36.89
CA ARG A 69 18.53 -9.13 -36.75
C ARG A 69 20.04 -8.86 -36.77
N ALA A 70 20.47 -7.91 -37.60
CA ALA A 70 21.87 -7.49 -37.69
C ALA A 70 22.38 -6.83 -36.40
N GLN A 71 21.47 -6.31 -35.57
CA GLN A 71 21.76 -5.75 -34.25
C GLN A 71 21.60 -6.77 -33.12
N GLY A 72 21.14 -8.00 -33.42
CA GLY A 72 21.04 -9.10 -32.46
C GLY A 72 19.61 -9.43 -31.98
N PHE A 73 18.60 -8.67 -32.40
CA PHE A 73 17.20 -8.93 -32.05
C PHE A 73 16.62 -10.11 -32.84
N ALA A 74 15.62 -10.81 -32.28
CA ALA A 74 15.02 -11.98 -32.93
C ALA A 74 13.94 -11.61 -33.97
N VAL A 75 13.48 -10.35 -33.97
CA VAL A 75 12.43 -9.80 -34.84
C VAL A 75 12.96 -9.25 -36.16
N ASP A 76 12.06 -9.13 -37.14
CA ASP A 76 12.33 -8.40 -38.40
C ASP A 76 12.13 -6.91 -38.18
N ALA A 77 12.94 -6.07 -38.84
CA ALA A 77 12.68 -4.63 -38.86
C ALA A 77 11.48 -4.29 -39.75
N GLU A 78 10.95 -3.08 -39.58
CA GLU A 78 9.88 -2.54 -40.43
C GLU A 78 10.41 -1.45 -41.35
N CYS A 79 9.75 -1.27 -42.51
CA CYS A 79 9.97 -0.12 -43.38
C CYS A 79 8.80 0.84 -43.21
N ASP A 80 9.08 2.11 -42.93
CA ASP A 80 8.06 3.14 -42.87
C ASP A 80 7.41 3.32 -44.26
N PRO A 81 6.08 3.15 -44.39
CA PRO A 81 5.42 3.18 -45.69
C PRO A 81 5.27 4.59 -46.29
N GLU A 82 5.58 5.64 -45.55
CA GLU A 82 5.49 7.02 -45.98
C GLU A 82 6.87 7.66 -46.20
N SER A 83 7.82 7.40 -45.29
CA SER A 83 9.17 7.99 -45.35
C SER A 83 10.22 7.09 -46.01
N CYS A 84 9.95 5.79 -46.18
CA CYS A 84 10.92 4.81 -46.65
C CYS A 84 12.21 4.79 -45.81
N GLU A 85 12.06 5.07 -44.52
CA GLU A 85 13.09 4.90 -43.49
C GLU A 85 12.95 3.51 -42.86
N VAL A 86 14.10 2.88 -42.59
CA VAL A 86 14.13 1.62 -41.86
C VAL A 86 13.87 1.90 -40.38
N ARG A 87 12.80 1.35 -39.84
CA ARG A 87 12.50 1.35 -38.40
C ARG A 87 13.23 0.19 -37.75
N ALA A 88 14.45 0.49 -37.30
CA ALA A 88 15.31 -0.46 -36.61
C ALA A 88 16.09 0.23 -35.48
N SER A 89 15.50 1.24 -34.84
CA SER A 89 16.04 1.71 -33.56
C SER A 89 15.91 0.60 -32.51
N GLU A 90 16.67 0.70 -31.41
CA GLU A 90 16.56 -0.24 -30.30
C GLU A 90 15.11 -0.36 -29.81
N ALA A 91 14.39 0.76 -29.69
CA ALA A 91 12.97 0.77 -29.33
C ALA A 91 12.03 0.14 -30.39
N ASP A 92 12.37 0.21 -31.68
CA ASP A 92 11.58 -0.43 -32.74
C ASP A 92 11.80 -1.95 -32.76
N CYS A 93 12.99 -2.40 -32.37
CA CYS A 93 13.38 -3.80 -32.40
C CYS A 93 13.15 -4.55 -31.07
N THR A 94 13.03 -3.85 -29.95
CA THR A 94 12.67 -4.42 -28.65
C THR A 94 11.17 -4.74 -28.65
N VAL A 95 10.84 -6.02 -28.59
CA VAL A 95 9.46 -6.52 -28.60
C VAL A 95 9.31 -7.59 -27.55
N CYS A 96 8.38 -7.36 -26.63
CA CYS A 96 8.11 -8.33 -25.59
C CYS A 96 7.58 -9.65 -26.16
N GLY A 97 8.17 -10.75 -25.70
CA GLY A 97 7.87 -12.12 -26.11
C GLY A 97 8.80 -12.67 -27.19
N ASP A 98 9.93 -12.01 -27.50
CA ASP A 98 10.93 -12.49 -28.46
C ASP A 98 11.97 -13.45 -27.83
N ASN A 99 11.86 -13.70 -26.52
CA ASN A 99 12.74 -14.50 -25.65
C ASN A 99 14.15 -13.91 -25.46
N VAL A 100 14.35 -12.62 -25.74
CA VAL A 100 15.60 -11.91 -25.53
C VAL A 100 15.31 -10.59 -24.81
N ALA A 101 15.65 -10.53 -23.53
CA ALA A 101 15.40 -9.32 -22.74
C ALA A 101 16.32 -8.19 -23.22
N SER A 102 15.75 -7.19 -23.88
CA SER A 102 16.48 -6.11 -24.56
C SER A 102 15.93 -4.72 -24.22
N GLY A 103 16.72 -3.66 -24.47
CA GLY A 103 16.32 -2.30 -24.15
C GLY A 103 15.81 -2.14 -22.71
N ASP A 104 14.60 -1.59 -22.59
CA ASP A 104 13.89 -1.29 -21.33
C ASP A 104 13.12 -2.48 -20.73
N GLU A 105 13.15 -3.67 -21.36
CA GLU A 105 12.51 -4.87 -20.80
C GLU A 105 13.26 -5.37 -19.57
N GLU A 106 12.53 -5.61 -18.48
CA GLU A 106 13.10 -6.19 -17.26
C GLU A 106 13.50 -7.67 -17.49
N CYS A 107 12.68 -8.38 -18.28
CA CYS A 107 12.86 -9.78 -18.68
C CYS A 107 12.11 -10.05 -20.00
N ASP A 108 12.38 -11.20 -20.65
CA ASP A 108 11.54 -11.72 -21.74
C ASP A 108 11.49 -13.25 -21.71
N GLY A 109 10.30 -13.82 -21.45
CA GLY A 109 10.10 -15.26 -21.42
C GLY A 109 10.99 -15.95 -20.38
N ASN A 110 12.04 -16.63 -20.83
CA ASN A 110 13.03 -17.27 -19.97
C ASN A 110 14.32 -16.46 -19.79
N ASP A 111 14.50 -15.38 -20.55
CA ASP A 111 15.61 -14.45 -20.35
C ASP A 111 15.27 -13.52 -19.20
N LEU A 112 15.63 -13.95 -17.99
CA LEU A 112 15.47 -13.17 -16.77
C LEU A 112 16.69 -12.26 -16.50
N ARG A 113 17.58 -12.06 -17.49
CA ARG A 113 18.84 -11.32 -17.32
C ARG A 113 19.71 -11.82 -16.16
N GLY A 114 19.65 -13.13 -15.90
CA GLY A 114 20.36 -13.77 -14.78
C GLY A 114 19.78 -13.43 -13.39
N ARG A 115 18.60 -12.82 -13.31
CA ARG A 115 17.85 -12.64 -12.07
C ARG A 115 17.14 -13.94 -11.68
N GLY A 116 16.93 -14.09 -10.38
CA GLY A 116 16.09 -15.12 -9.77
C GLY A 116 15.46 -14.55 -8.51
N CYS A 117 14.73 -15.37 -7.75
CA CYS A 117 14.23 -14.94 -6.44
C CYS A 117 15.41 -14.61 -5.53
N GLU A 118 15.37 -13.49 -4.80
CA GLU A 118 16.51 -13.02 -3.98
C GLU A 118 16.92 -14.01 -2.90
N ALA A 119 15.96 -14.73 -2.30
CA ALA A 119 16.22 -15.79 -1.34
C ALA A 119 16.71 -17.12 -1.95
N GLY A 120 16.86 -17.19 -3.27
CA GLY A 120 17.43 -18.34 -3.99
C GLY A 120 16.54 -19.59 -4.08
N SER A 121 15.45 -19.65 -3.31
CA SER A 121 14.33 -20.59 -3.51
C SER A 121 13.21 -19.92 -4.31
N GLY A 122 12.46 -20.67 -5.11
CA GLY A 122 11.36 -20.14 -5.94
C GLY A 122 11.63 -20.14 -7.44
N VAL A 123 10.64 -19.67 -8.20
CA VAL A 123 10.72 -19.50 -9.65
C VAL A 123 10.24 -18.10 -10.01
N LEU A 124 11.20 -17.19 -10.27
CA LEU A 124 10.93 -15.89 -10.86
C LEU A 124 10.43 -16.10 -12.30
N ARG A 125 9.39 -15.36 -12.70
CA ARG A 125 8.80 -15.45 -14.03
C ARG A 125 8.84 -14.09 -14.71
N CYS A 126 8.56 -14.09 -16.02
CA CYS A 126 8.36 -12.88 -16.80
C CYS A 126 6.91 -12.80 -17.25
N THR A 127 6.29 -11.63 -17.11
CA THR A 127 4.92 -11.39 -17.59
C THR A 127 4.88 -11.19 -19.11
N ASP A 128 3.68 -11.25 -19.71
CA ASP A 128 3.45 -10.88 -21.11
C ASP A 128 3.69 -9.37 -21.38
N ALA A 129 3.95 -8.59 -20.33
CA ALA A 129 4.32 -7.17 -20.40
C ALA A 129 5.83 -6.93 -20.19
N CYS A 130 6.64 -7.99 -20.14
CA CYS A 130 8.10 -7.95 -19.95
C CYS A 130 8.57 -7.27 -18.67
N THR A 131 7.75 -7.44 -17.63
CA THR A 131 8.07 -7.12 -16.24
C THR A 131 8.27 -8.41 -15.45
N PHE A 132 9.04 -8.34 -14.37
CA PHE A 132 9.17 -9.49 -13.48
C PHE A 132 7.84 -9.85 -12.81
N ASP A 133 7.61 -11.15 -12.64
CA ASP A 133 6.51 -11.75 -11.88
C ASP A 133 7.12 -12.56 -10.73
N TYR A 134 6.96 -12.01 -9.52
CA TYR A 134 7.47 -12.56 -8.27
C TYR A 134 6.48 -13.51 -7.58
N ASP A 135 5.29 -13.77 -8.13
CA ASP A 135 4.28 -14.65 -7.50
C ASP A 135 4.79 -16.10 -7.28
N GLY A 136 5.81 -16.51 -8.05
CA GLY A 136 6.46 -17.82 -7.91
C GLY A 136 7.66 -17.84 -6.96
N CYS A 137 8.04 -16.69 -6.40
CA CYS A 137 9.03 -16.58 -5.34
C CYS A 137 8.38 -16.85 -3.98
N PRO A 138 9.08 -17.54 -3.07
CA PRO A 138 8.63 -17.67 -1.70
C PRO A 138 8.61 -16.31 -1.04
N GLU A 139 7.61 -16.12 -0.18
CA GLU A 139 7.46 -14.97 0.71
C GLU A 139 8.73 -14.86 1.56
N VAL A 140 9.44 -13.74 1.44
CA VAL A 140 10.71 -13.51 2.11
C VAL A 140 10.70 -12.08 2.61
N CYS A 141 10.59 -11.95 3.93
CA CYS A 141 10.68 -10.65 4.53
C CYS A 141 12.02 -9.98 4.21
N GLY A 142 11.96 -8.73 3.75
CA GLY A 142 13.14 -7.94 3.42
C GLY A 142 13.57 -7.99 1.95
N ASP A 143 12.71 -8.50 1.06
CA ASP A 143 12.92 -8.56 -0.40
C ASP A 143 12.41 -7.30 -1.13
N GLU A 144 12.04 -6.25 -0.39
CA GLU A 144 11.50 -4.99 -0.90
C GLU A 144 10.12 -5.12 -1.58
N VAL A 145 9.48 -6.30 -1.52
CA VAL A 145 8.19 -6.58 -2.14
C VAL A 145 7.20 -7.14 -1.11
N VAL A 146 6.34 -6.29 -0.52
CA VAL A 146 5.23 -6.80 0.31
C VAL A 146 4.32 -7.71 -0.51
N ASN A 147 4.33 -8.98 -0.16
CA ASN A 147 3.55 -10.03 -0.80
C ASN A 147 3.01 -11.03 0.23
N GLY A 148 2.06 -11.87 -0.19
CA GLY A 148 1.54 -12.93 0.66
C GLY A 148 0.88 -12.43 1.95
N THR A 149 1.45 -12.81 3.10
CA THR A 149 0.97 -12.40 4.44
C THR A 149 1.69 -11.18 5.03
N GLU A 150 2.65 -10.59 4.33
CA GLU A 150 3.42 -9.45 4.81
C GLU A 150 2.53 -8.20 4.92
N GLU A 151 2.73 -7.40 5.96
CA GLU A 151 2.08 -6.09 6.13
C GLU A 151 2.97 -4.94 5.63
N CYS A 152 4.30 -5.14 5.66
CA CYS A 152 5.32 -4.14 5.41
C CYS A 152 6.66 -4.79 5.00
N GLU A 153 7.63 -3.96 4.61
CA GLU A 153 8.98 -4.39 4.22
C GLU A 153 10.04 -3.53 4.95
N PRO A 154 10.97 -4.10 5.72
CA PRO A 154 11.90 -3.36 6.58
C PRO A 154 12.98 -2.59 5.81
N ASN A 155 13.25 -2.95 4.54
CA ASN A 155 14.28 -2.31 3.71
C ASN A 155 13.70 -1.41 2.61
N LEU A 156 12.38 -1.37 2.46
CA LEU A 156 11.74 -0.63 1.38
C LEU A 156 11.80 0.86 1.68
N SER A 157 12.70 1.59 1.02
CA SER A 157 12.85 3.03 1.21
C SER A 157 12.10 3.84 0.15
N CYS A 158 11.27 4.81 0.56
CA CYS A 158 10.54 5.71 -0.32
C CYS A 158 10.69 7.18 0.11
N GLY A 159 10.68 8.10 -0.86
CA GLY A 159 10.69 9.55 -0.66
C GLY A 159 9.30 10.18 -0.83
N ASP A 160 8.51 9.69 -1.79
CA ASP A 160 7.11 10.04 -1.99
C ASP A 160 6.28 8.89 -2.59
N ASP A 161 4.96 9.08 -2.72
CA ASP A 161 4.03 8.04 -3.17
C ASP A 161 4.36 7.46 -4.55
N SER A 162 5.12 8.17 -5.38
CA SER A 162 5.53 7.69 -6.70
C SER A 162 6.62 6.63 -6.66
N ASP A 163 7.32 6.50 -5.53
CA ASP A 163 8.31 5.44 -5.29
C ASP A 163 7.64 4.09 -4.94
N CYS A 164 6.33 4.09 -4.72
CA CYS A 164 5.58 2.90 -4.32
C CYS A 164 4.80 2.31 -5.51
N THR A 165 4.84 0.98 -5.64
CA THR A 165 4.15 0.24 -6.72
C THR A 165 2.75 -0.22 -6.28
N GLY A 166 1.80 -0.24 -7.22
CA GLY A 166 0.43 -0.69 -6.97
C GLY A 166 -0.41 0.31 -6.16
N ASP A 167 -1.35 -0.19 -5.36
CA ASP A 167 -2.19 0.62 -4.46
C ASP A 167 -1.43 0.92 -3.16
N ARG A 168 -0.23 1.52 -3.22
CA ARG A 168 0.64 1.75 -2.05
C ARG A 168 0.98 3.24 -1.92
N VAL A 169 1.23 3.69 -0.70
CA VAL A 169 1.61 5.08 -0.39
C VAL A 169 2.92 5.11 0.39
N CYS A 170 3.68 6.18 0.23
CA CYS A 170 4.95 6.34 0.90
C CYS A 170 4.75 6.91 2.31
N TYR A 171 5.11 6.12 3.29
CA TYR A 171 5.10 6.53 4.67
C TYR A 171 6.35 7.35 5.01
N GLN A 172 6.35 8.64 4.69
CA GLN A 172 7.52 9.52 4.79
C GLN A 172 8.20 9.56 6.18
N LEU A 173 7.50 9.20 7.27
CA LEU A 173 8.10 9.20 8.61
C LEU A 173 9.08 8.03 8.82
N PHE A 174 8.83 6.87 8.20
CA PHE A 174 9.78 5.75 8.16
C PHE A 174 10.42 5.56 6.79
N GLY A 175 9.96 6.29 5.78
CA GLY A 175 10.35 6.13 4.40
C GLY A 175 9.97 4.75 3.88
N GLU A 176 8.82 4.18 4.24
CA GLU A 176 8.43 2.82 3.82
C GLU A 176 7.16 2.82 2.96
N CYS A 177 7.09 2.01 1.91
CA CYS A 177 5.87 1.85 1.13
C CYS A 177 4.90 0.89 1.79
N VAL A 178 3.68 1.36 2.05
CA VAL A 178 2.64 0.61 2.78
C VAL A 178 1.38 0.49 1.94
N ALA A 179 0.58 -0.55 2.14
CA ALA A 179 -0.67 -0.74 1.41
C ALA A 179 -1.64 0.45 1.64
N ALA A 180 -2.12 1.04 0.55
CA ALA A 180 -3.14 2.08 0.56
C ALA A 180 -4.51 1.44 0.81
N GLY A 181 -5.01 1.57 2.04
CA GLY A 181 -6.35 1.18 2.46
C GLY A 181 -6.94 2.24 3.39
N GLU A 182 -8.21 2.08 3.80
CA GLU A 182 -9.00 3.11 4.51
C GLU A 182 -8.42 3.62 5.85
N ASN A 183 -7.25 3.19 6.33
CA ASN A 183 -6.76 3.52 7.67
C ASN A 183 -5.25 3.84 7.82
N PHE A 184 -4.53 4.31 6.79
CA PHE A 184 -3.09 4.60 6.93
C PHE A 184 -2.74 6.10 6.81
N ALA A 185 -2.27 6.72 7.92
CA ALA A 185 -1.78 8.11 7.99
C ALA A 185 -0.87 8.34 9.25
N PRO A 186 0.01 9.37 9.27
CA PRO A 186 1.36 9.39 9.89
C PRO A 186 1.50 9.55 11.41
N ASN A 187 0.56 8.99 12.15
CA ASN A 187 0.72 8.53 13.53
C ASN A 187 -0.34 7.43 13.68
N LEU A 188 -0.07 6.23 13.16
CA LEU A 188 -1.07 5.17 13.18
C LEU A 188 -1.35 4.77 14.61
N SER A 189 -2.35 5.42 15.18
CA SER A 189 -3.06 4.92 16.33
C SER A 189 -3.57 3.55 15.96
N CYS A 190 -3.40 2.59 16.87
CA CYS A 190 -3.93 1.24 16.66
C CYS A 190 -5.46 1.23 16.52
N ARG A 191 -6.14 2.34 16.83
CA ARG A 191 -7.57 2.54 16.60
C ARG A 191 -8.02 2.34 15.14
N GLY A 192 -7.15 2.63 14.17
CA GLY A 192 -7.42 2.38 12.75
C GLY A 192 -7.09 0.94 12.30
N TYR A 193 -6.45 0.14 13.15
CA TYR A 193 -5.94 -1.16 12.78
C TYR A 193 -7.06 -2.21 12.66
N ASN A 194 -7.02 -3.01 11.60
CA ASN A 194 -7.98 -4.10 11.40
C ASN A 194 -7.56 -5.33 12.23
N THR A 195 -7.86 -5.31 13.52
CA THR A 195 -7.55 -6.41 14.46
C THR A 195 -8.16 -7.75 14.06
N LYS A 196 -9.26 -7.76 13.30
CA LYS A 196 -9.88 -8.99 12.79
C LYS A 196 -8.96 -9.75 11.82
N ALA A 197 -8.07 -9.06 11.12
CA ALA A 197 -7.10 -9.68 10.23
C ALA A 197 -6.14 -10.61 10.99
N ILE A 198 -5.88 -10.32 12.28
CA ILE A 198 -4.99 -11.10 13.15
C ILE A 198 -5.76 -11.96 14.17
N GLY A 199 -7.06 -12.19 13.95
CA GLY A 199 -7.87 -13.04 14.82
C GLY A 199 -8.34 -12.40 16.13
N ILE A 200 -8.11 -11.10 16.31
CA ILE A 200 -8.59 -10.34 17.47
C ILE A 200 -9.93 -9.69 17.12
N SER A 201 -10.98 -10.04 17.87
CA SER A 201 -12.35 -9.63 17.53
C SER A 201 -12.69 -8.18 17.90
N LYS A 202 -11.97 -7.62 18.88
CA LYS A 202 -12.10 -6.26 19.39
C LYS A 202 -11.06 -5.35 18.72
N GLY A 203 -11.42 -4.12 18.39
CA GLY A 203 -10.48 -3.13 17.85
C GLY A 203 -9.65 -2.52 18.97
N TYR A 204 -8.38 -2.23 18.71
CA TYR A 204 -7.57 -1.46 19.65
C TYR A 204 -8.15 -0.04 19.81
N VAL A 205 -7.96 0.57 20.97
CA VAL A 205 -8.37 1.96 21.22
C VAL A 205 -7.22 2.87 21.63
N SER A 206 -6.07 2.29 21.98
CA SER A 206 -4.83 2.95 22.39
C SER A 206 -3.61 2.37 21.69
N GLY A 207 -2.45 2.98 21.92
CA GLY A 207 -1.17 2.56 21.33
C GLY A 207 -0.88 3.13 19.95
N THR A 208 0.29 2.75 19.44
CA THR A 208 0.78 3.17 18.13
C THR A 208 1.41 2.02 17.37
N ILE A 209 1.22 2.02 16.06
CA ILE A 209 1.93 1.14 15.14
C ILE A 209 3.33 1.72 14.89
N ASP A 210 4.34 0.88 15.05
CA ASP A 210 5.76 1.14 14.81
C ASP A 210 6.17 0.64 13.42
N ARG A 211 7.44 0.83 13.08
CA ARG A 211 8.07 0.33 11.84
C ARG A 211 7.96 -1.19 11.68
N CYS A 212 8.31 -1.62 10.47
CA CYS A 212 8.32 -3.04 10.12
C CYS A 212 9.26 -3.86 11.00
N THR A 213 8.82 -5.06 11.40
CA THR A 213 9.63 -6.03 12.12
C THR A 213 10.50 -6.84 11.18
N ASP A 214 11.43 -7.61 11.74
CA ASP A 214 12.24 -8.59 10.97
C ASP A 214 11.39 -9.72 10.35
N GLU A 215 10.11 -9.80 10.71
CA GLU A 215 9.13 -10.79 10.20
C GLU A 215 8.08 -10.13 9.29
N CYS A 216 8.28 -8.89 8.87
CA CYS A 216 7.44 -8.16 7.90
C CYS A 216 5.99 -7.91 8.35
N PHE A 217 5.82 -7.76 9.66
CA PHE A 217 4.60 -7.25 10.28
C PHE A 217 4.86 -5.88 10.88
N PHE A 218 3.85 -5.02 10.96
CA PHE A 218 4.05 -3.79 11.70
C PHE A 218 4.13 -4.08 13.21
N GLY A 219 5.12 -3.50 13.89
CA GLY A 219 5.21 -3.58 15.34
C GLY A 219 4.02 -2.86 16.00
N ARG A 220 3.31 -3.52 16.90
CA ARG A 220 2.13 -2.96 17.59
C ARG A 220 2.50 -2.51 19.00
N ASN A 221 3.21 -1.39 19.06
CA ASN A 221 3.75 -0.87 20.31
C ASN A 221 2.63 -0.33 21.21
N ASN A 222 2.38 -1.07 22.29
CA ASN A 222 1.36 -0.76 23.29
C ASN A 222 -0.06 -0.63 22.69
N CYS A 223 -0.33 -1.31 21.57
CA CYS A 223 -1.66 -1.38 20.98
C CYS A 223 -2.58 -2.19 21.89
N GLY A 224 -3.44 -1.52 22.65
CA GLY A 224 -4.29 -2.16 23.63
C GLY A 224 -5.73 -1.67 23.62
N PHE A 225 -6.45 -2.07 24.66
CA PHE A 225 -7.86 -1.75 24.85
C PHE A 225 -8.07 -0.66 25.93
N CYS A 226 -6.99 -0.23 26.55
CA CYS A 226 -6.99 0.83 27.56
C CYS A 226 -7.64 2.11 27.02
N GLY A 227 -8.73 2.52 27.64
CA GLY A 227 -9.53 3.70 27.30
C GLY A 227 -10.86 3.39 26.60
N ASP A 228 -11.41 2.18 26.72
CA ASP A 228 -12.74 1.81 26.21
C ASP A 228 -13.80 1.48 27.27
N ASP A 229 -13.49 1.79 28.52
CA ASP A 229 -14.35 1.64 29.70
C ASP A 229 -14.75 0.18 29.96
N GLN A 230 -13.92 -0.79 29.59
CA GLN A 230 -14.10 -2.21 29.90
C GLN A 230 -12.78 -2.82 30.38
N LEU A 231 -12.85 -3.77 31.32
CA LEU A 231 -11.68 -4.52 31.71
C LEU A 231 -11.40 -5.61 30.68
N ASP A 232 -10.34 -5.44 29.91
CA ASP A 232 -9.89 -6.47 28.98
C ASP A 232 -8.96 -7.50 29.61
N GLY A 233 -9.08 -8.73 29.13
CA GLY A 233 -8.21 -9.83 29.52
C GLY A 233 -6.81 -9.71 28.91
N GLU A 234 -5.95 -10.62 29.33
CA GLU A 234 -4.62 -10.80 28.72
C GLU A 234 -4.77 -11.12 27.23
N TYR A 235 -3.90 -10.52 26.42
CA TYR A 235 -3.79 -10.80 24.98
C TYR A 235 -2.33 -10.81 24.56
N SER A 236 -2.03 -11.42 23.41
CA SER A 236 -0.68 -11.43 22.86
C SER A 236 -0.68 -10.78 21.50
N ASP A 237 0.32 -9.94 21.25
CA ASP A 237 0.47 -9.28 19.97
C ASP A 237 1.92 -8.98 19.59
N LEU A 238 2.18 -8.68 18.32
CA LEU A 238 3.54 -8.50 17.79
C LEU A 238 4.10 -7.14 18.18
N VAL A 239 5.33 -7.11 18.69
CA VAL A 239 6.04 -5.86 18.98
C VAL A 239 7.34 -5.76 18.18
N PHE A 240 7.79 -4.52 17.98
CA PHE A 240 9.10 -4.27 17.41
C PHE A 240 10.22 -4.68 18.41
N PRO A 241 11.40 -5.19 17.97
CA PRO A 241 11.84 -5.45 16.59
C PRO A 241 11.50 -6.83 16.02
N SER A 242 11.28 -7.82 16.88
CA SER A 242 11.42 -9.22 16.51
C SER A 242 10.21 -9.81 15.81
N GLY A 243 9.07 -9.12 15.75
CA GLY A 243 7.85 -9.69 15.17
C GLY A 243 7.34 -10.91 15.94
N GLU A 244 7.81 -11.11 17.16
CA GLU A 244 7.41 -12.20 18.05
C GLU A 244 6.21 -11.76 18.90
N PRO A 245 5.23 -12.65 19.16
CA PRO A 245 4.11 -12.33 20.03
C PRO A 245 4.58 -12.05 21.46
N VAL A 246 4.29 -10.85 21.95
CA VAL A 246 4.45 -10.45 23.34
C VAL A 246 3.10 -10.42 24.01
N THR A 247 3.03 -11.03 25.19
CA THR A 247 1.84 -11.03 26.02
C THR A 247 1.72 -9.73 26.80
N PHE A 248 0.61 -9.03 26.60
CA PHE A 248 0.19 -7.87 27.35
C PHE A 248 -0.72 -8.33 28.49
N PRO A 249 -0.45 -7.91 29.74
CA PRO A 249 -1.24 -8.33 30.88
C PRO A 249 -2.69 -7.84 30.78
N ALA A 250 -3.59 -8.52 31.48
CA ALA A 250 -4.97 -8.05 31.64
C ALA A 250 -5.02 -6.67 32.29
N GLU A 251 -6.01 -5.87 31.90
CA GLU A 251 -6.19 -4.53 32.43
C GLU A 251 -6.63 -4.59 33.88
N VAL A 252 -5.91 -3.85 34.72
CA VAL A 252 -6.23 -3.70 36.14
C VAL A 252 -7.32 -2.66 36.31
N CYS A 253 -7.37 -1.66 35.45
CA CYS A 253 -8.43 -0.67 35.41
C CYS A 253 -8.60 -0.08 34.01
N ASP A 254 -9.79 0.41 33.67
CA ASP A 254 -10.03 1.18 32.45
C ASP A 254 -11.16 2.20 32.69
N GLY A 255 -10.83 3.48 32.54
CA GLY A 255 -11.76 4.57 32.83
C GLY A 255 -12.29 4.49 34.26
N ALA A 256 -13.59 4.25 34.40
CA ALA A 256 -14.26 4.05 35.68
C ALA A 256 -14.36 2.57 36.11
N GLN A 257 -13.64 1.65 35.47
CA GLN A 257 -13.63 0.22 35.77
C GLN A 257 -12.32 -0.16 36.45
N ALA A 258 -12.35 -1.09 37.41
CA ALA A 258 -11.17 -1.59 38.11
C ALA A 258 -11.38 -3.01 38.62
N GLN A 259 -10.31 -3.80 38.65
CA GLN A 259 -10.28 -5.10 39.32
C GLN A 259 -10.42 -4.90 40.84
N PRO A 260 -11.48 -5.41 41.48
CA PRO A 260 -11.78 -5.11 42.88
C PRO A 260 -10.65 -5.46 43.84
N GLU A 261 -10.09 -6.65 43.72
CA GLU A 261 -9.06 -7.16 44.64
C GLU A 261 -7.76 -6.34 44.56
N LEU A 262 -7.42 -5.86 43.36
CA LEU A 262 -6.23 -5.04 43.16
C LEU A 262 -6.45 -3.60 43.62
N LEU A 263 -7.66 -3.07 43.45
CA LEU A 263 -8.02 -1.73 43.93
C LEU A 263 -8.02 -1.69 45.47
N GLU A 264 -8.55 -2.72 46.12
CA GLU A 264 -8.50 -2.85 47.59
C GLU A 264 -7.06 -2.85 48.10
N ALA A 265 -6.18 -3.66 47.50
CA ALA A 265 -4.76 -3.73 47.86
C ALA A 265 -4.00 -2.41 47.58
N TYR A 266 -4.43 -1.65 46.57
CA TYR A 266 -3.88 -0.33 46.28
C TYR A 266 -4.30 0.71 47.31
N CYS A 267 -5.58 0.71 47.72
CA CYS A 267 -6.14 1.71 48.62
C CYS A 267 -5.86 1.46 50.10
N GLU A 268 -5.73 0.21 50.54
CA GLU A 268 -5.49 -0.16 51.94
C GLU A 268 -4.35 0.64 52.60
N PRO A 269 -3.11 0.67 52.06
CA PRO A 269 -2.01 1.41 52.67
C PRO A 269 -2.12 2.94 52.53
N LEU A 270 -3.01 3.43 51.65
CA LEU A 270 -3.23 4.87 51.45
C LEU A 270 -4.29 5.42 52.41
N CYS A 271 -5.24 4.57 52.78
CA CYS A 271 -6.36 4.94 53.62
C CYS A 271 -6.09 4.62 55.10
N ILE A 272 -5.51 3.48 55.44
CA ILE A 272 -5.41 3.02 56.84
C ILE A 272 -3.96 3.05 57.32
N ASP A 273 -3.72 3.65 58.49
CA ASP A 273 -2.46 3.53 59.21
C ASP A 273 -2.51 2.26 60.11
N GLU A 274 -1.47 1.41 60.03
CA GLU A 274 -1.30 0.19 60.84
C GLU A 274 -1.61 0.36 62.35
N PRO A 275 -2.14 -0.66 63.07
CA PRO A 275 -2.43 -2.03 62.61
C PRO A 275 -3.91 -2.25 62.27
N THR A 276 -4.14 -2.90 61.13
CA THR A 276 -5.43 -3.10 60.48
C THR A 276 -6.36 -4.04 61.26
N ASN A 277 -7.63 -3.64 61.35
CA ASN A 277 -8.71 -4.58 61.59
C ASN A 277 -9.01 -5.28 60.25
N SER A 278 -8.67 -6.57 60.14
CA SER A 278 -8.76 -7.37 58.90
C SER A 278 -10.16 -7.49 58.30
N ASP A 279 -11.19 -7.06 59.03
CA ASP A 279 -12.58 -7.18 58.60
C ASP A 279 -13.06 -5.96 57.80
N VAL A 280 -12.26 -4.90 57.69
CA VAL A 280 -12.65 -3.61 57.07
C VAL A 280 -12.00 -3.46 55.70
N VAL A 281 -12.80 -3.52 54.64
CA VAL A 281 -12.35 -3.26 53.26
C VAL A 281 -12.56 -1.79 52.91
N VAL A 282 -11.48 -1.13 52.50
CA VAL A 282 -11.44 0.27 52.05
C VAL A 282 -11.13 0.37 50.56
N LEU A 283 -11.62 1.44 49.96
CA LEU A 283 -11.49 1.76 48.56
C LEU A 283 -11.25 3.28 48.44
N CYS A 284 -10.66 3.76 47.35
CA CYS A 284 -10.21 5.14 47.15
C CYS A 284 -10.35 5.60 45.69
N ASP A 285 -10.33 6.91 45.45
CA ASP A 285 -10.30 7.46 44.10
C ASP A 285 -8.99 7.06 43.41
N PHE A 286 -9.10 6.69 42.13
CA PHE A 286 -7.96 6.26 41.33
C PHE A 286 -8.05 6.83 39.92
N GLU A 287 -6.90 6.93 39.27
CA GLU A 287 -6.77 7.06 37.83
C GLU A 287 -6.05 5.82 37.30
N CYS A 288 -6.26 5.45 36.04
CA CYS A 288 -5.46 4.41 35.42
C CYS A 288 -4.11 4.97 34.95
N ASN A 289 -3.07 4.15 35.03
CA ASN A 289 -1.84 4.44 34.30
C ASN A 289 -2.10 4.38 32.77
N ALA A 290 -1.17 4.91 31.99
CA ALA A 290 -1.36 5.08 30.54
C ALA A 290 -1.56 3.77 29.76
N ASP A 291 -1.18 2.64 30.35
CA ASP A 291 -1.27 1.28 29.82
C ASP A 291 -2.32 0.41 30.54
N CYS A 292 -3.10 0.96 31.47
CA CYS A 292 -4.16 0.27 32.23
C CYS A 292 -3.70 -0.95 33.04
N THR A 293 -2.39 -1.14 33.21
CA THR A 293 -1.79 -2.25 33.97
C THR A 293 -1.74 -1.99 35.48
N GLY A 294 -2.17 -0.81 35.92
CA GLY A 294 -2.17 -0.44 37.33
C GLY A 294 -2.82 0.91 37.61
N PHE A 295 -2.81 1.28 38.89
CA PHE A 295 -3.42 2.50 39.39
C PHE A 295 -2.39 3.63 39.53
N ALA A 296 -2.84 4.84 39.24
CA ALA A 296 -2.19 6.10 39.57
C ALA A 296 -3.06 6.87 40.57
N GLY A 297 -2.41 7.67 41.43
CA GLY A 297 -3.13 8.58 42.30
C GLY A 297 -3.76 9.71 41.48
N PRO A 298 -4.84 10.36 41.97
CA PRO A 298 -5.46 11.47 41.26
C PRO A 298 -4.42 12.56 40.97
N SER A 299 -4.36 13.00 39.72
CA SER A 299 -3.32 13.92 39.23
C SER A 299 -3.26 15.27 39.97
N ASP A 300 -4.35 15.64 40.64
CA ASP A 300 -4.51 16.85 41.46
C ASP A 300 -4.14 16.66 42.95
N VAL A 301 -3.72 15.47 43.38
CA VAL A 301 -3.46 15.13 44.79
C VAL A 301 -1.96 14.87 45.01
N VAL A 302 -1.35 15.60 45.95
CA VAL A 302 0.08 15.46 46.30
C VAL A 302 0.28 14.19 47.15
N PRO A 303 1.34 13.38 46.94
CA PRO A 303 1.56 12.08 47.61
C PRO A 303 1.65 12.05 49.14
N ASP A 304 1.67 13.22 49.80
CA ASP A 304 1.77 13.38 51.25
C ASP A 304 0.42 13.77 51.90
N GLN A 305 -0.72 13.53 51.24
CA GLN A 305 -2.02 14.00 51.71
C GLN A 305 -2.89 12.91 52.31
N ASN A 306 -3.42 13.27 53.49
CA ASN A 306 -4.56 12.74 54.25
C ASN A 306 -5.52 11.83 53.43
N PRO A 307 -5.96 10.68 53.98
CA PRO A 307 -6.96 9.77 53.38
C PRO A 307 -8.20 10.45 52.78
N GLU A 308 -8.61 11.61 53.28
CA GLU A 308 -9.72 12.41 52.72
C GLU A 308 -9.42 12.96 51.31
N ALA A 309 -8.16 13.28 50.99
CA ALA A 309 -7.76 13.84 49.70
C ALA A 309 -7.74 12.78 48.57
N ILE A 310 -7.60 11.51 48.92
CA ILE A 310 -7.61 10.35 48.00
C ILE A 310 -9.03 9.72 47.94
N GLY A 311 -10.04 10.35 48.55
CA GLY A 311 -11.43 9.89 48.47
C GLY A 311 -11.70 8.55 49.18
N CYS A 312 -10.91 8.21 50.21
CA CYS A 312 -11.02 6.94 50.91
C CYS A 312 -12.41 6.69 51.53
N CYS A 313 -12.97 5.51 51.31
CA CYS A 313 -14.25 5.09 51.86
C CYS A 313 -14.40 3.57 51.96
N LEU A 314 -15.44 3.13 52.68
CA LEU A 314 -15.69 1.71 52.92
C LEU A 314 -16.33 1.04 51.71
N ALA A 315 -15.79 -0.13 51.34
CA ALA A 315 -16.41 -0.99 50.33
C ALA A 315 -17.83 -1.39 50.73
N LYS A 316 -18.68 -1.61 49.74
CA LYS A 316 -20.07 -2.03 49.98
C LYS A 316 -20.10 -3.37 50.70
N GLY A 317 -20.75 -3.40 51.87
CA GLY A 317 -20.89 -4.63 52.68
C GLY A 317 -19.83 -4.77 53.78
N SER A 318 -18.82 -3.89 53.81
CA SER A 318 -17.88 -3.81 54.93
C SER A 318 -18.59 -3.44 56.25
N PRO A 319 -18.18 -4.02 57.38
CA PRO A 319 -18.70 -3.64 58.69
C PRO A 319 -18.34 -2.18 59.01
N CYS A 320 -19.28 -1.41 59.58
CA CYS A 320 -18.98 -0.07 60.08
C CYS A 320 -18.11 -0.19 61.34
N PRO A 321 -16.90 0.41 61.36
CA PRO A 321 -16.15 0.55 62.60
C PRO A 321 -16.88 1.47 63.58
N ASN A 322 -16.77 1.19 64.88
CA ASN A 322 -17.12 2.18 65.91
C ASN A 322 -16.04 3.27 65.92
N PHE A 323 -16.43 4.52 66.24
CA PHE A 323 -15.54 5.70 66.32
C PHE A 323 -14.30 5.54 67.22
N ASP A 324 -14.25 4.47 68.02
CA ASP A 324 -13.15 4.16 68.96
C ASP A 324 -12.20 3.07 68.44
N THR A 325 -12.30 2.67 67.16
CA THR A 325 -11.34 1.73 66.55
C THR A 325 -10.05 2.46 66.21
N GLU A 326 -9.02 2.25 67.02
CA GLU A 326 -7.69 2.84 66.86
C GLU A 326 -7.09 2.44 65.50
N GLY A 327 -6.60 3.41 64.72
CA GLY A 327 -5.95 3.19 63.42
C GLY A 327 -6.84 3.35 62.18
N VAL A 328 -8.17 3.42 62.32
CA VAL A 328 -9.08 3.64 61.17
C VAL A 328 -9.52 5.10 61.13
N PRO A 329 -9.16 5.89 60.09
CA PRO A 329 -9.69 7.24 59.91
C PRO A 329 -11.22 7.25 59.85
N ASN A 330 -11.82 8.41 60.11
CA ASN A 330 -13.27 8.59 60.14
C ASN A 330 -13.87 8.51 58.72
N PHE A 331 -13.93 7.31 58.15
CA PHE A 331 -14.48 7.07 56.83
C PHE A 331 -16.01 7.12 56.84
N PRO A 332 -16.63 7.63 55.76
CA PRO A 332 -18.07 7.53 55.59
C PRO A 332 -18.51 6.06 55.51
N CYS A 333 -19.39 5.62 56.44
CA CYS A 333 -19.90 4.25 56.48
C CYS A 333 -21.33 4.11 55.92
N CYS A 334 -21.56 3.00 55.21
CA CYS A 334 -22.71 2.82 54.31
C CYS A 334 -23.58 1.60 54.64
N SER A 335 -23.42 1.02 55.83
CA SER A 335 -24.01 -0.29 56.15
C SER A 335 -25.55 -0.27 56.30
N TRP A 336 -26.16 0.84 56.76
CA TRP A 336 -27.62 0.88 57.11
C TRP A 336 -28.22 2.30 57.16
N LEU A 337 -28.41 3.02 56.06
CA LEU A 337 -28.93 4.39 56.21
C LEU A 337 -30.45 4.46 56.43
N ASP A 338 -30.85 4.81 57.64
CA ASP A 338 -31.90 5.81 57.88
C ASP A 338 -31.25 7.07 58.49
N ASN A 339 -30.73 7.93 57.60
CA ASN A 339 -30.36 9.34 57.79
C ASN A 339 -28.98 9.69 58.45
N PRO A 340 -27.92 9.95 57.66
CA PRO A 340 -26.76 10.68 58.15
C PRO A 340 -26.94 12.20 57.89
N LYS A 341 -26.82 13.00 58.94
CA LYS A 341 -26.70 14.47 58.85
C LYS A 341 -25.45 14.91 59.61
N TRP A 342 -24.26 14.81 59.02
CA TRP A 342 -23.08 15.45 59.60
C TRP A 342 -22.24 16.10 58.49
N PHE A 343 -22.50 17.41 58.35
CA PHE A 343 -21.90 18.41 57.47
C PHE A 343 -22.36 18.45 56.01
N GLU A 344 -22.87 19.64 55.67
CA GLU A 344 -23.33 20.06 54.35
C GLU A 344 -22.09 20.28 53.49
N ASP A 345 -21.71 19.25 52.71
CA ASP A 345 -21.08 19.29 51.37
C ASP A 345 -20.66 17.83 50.99
N LYS A 346 -21.54 17.10 50.29
CA LYS A 346 -21.52 15.63 50.01
C LYS A 346 -20.28 15.15 49.20
N LYS A 347 -19.77 13.89 49.24
CA LYS A 347 -20.38 12.58 48.87
C LYS A 347 -19.43 11.38 49.12
N CYS A 348 -19.94 10.13 49.13
CA CYS A 348 -19.33 8.99 48.41
C CYS A 348 -20.27 8.54 47.29
N VAL A 349 -19.90 8.58 45.99
CA VAL A 349 -20.55 7.68 45.02
C VAL A 349 -19.81 7.43 43.70
N ALA A 350 -19.76 6.17 43.27
CA ALA A 350 -19.93 5.77 41.87
C ALA A 350 -20.87 4.56 41.85
N ALA A 351 -21.74 4.37 40.86
CA ALA A 351 -22.62 3.20 40.79
C ALA A 351 -23.20 3.00 39.38
N ASP A 352 -23.18 1.76 38.84
CA ASP A 352 -24.32 1.23 38.09
C ASP A 352 -24.55 -0.28 38.35
N THR A 353 -25.80 -0.70 38.24
CA THR A 353 -26.47 -1.70 39.09
C THR A 353 -26.99 -2.91 38.31
N GLY A 354 -26.34 -3.28 37.21
CA GLY A 354 -26.80 -4.37 36.34
C GLY A 354 -25.85 -5.55 36.18
N GLN A 355 -24.58 -5.28 35.86
CA GLN A 355 -23.65 -6.31 35.39
C GLN A 355 -22.15 -5.89 35.45
N ILE A 356 -21.77 -4.73 36.02
CA ILE A 356 -20.46 -4.09 35.78
C ILE A 356 -19.82 -3.42 37.05
N PRO A 357 -18.46 -3.33 37.09
CA PRO A 357 -17.57 -2.69 38.08
C PRO A 357 -17.86 -1.25 38.51
N ILE A 358 -17.23 -0.96 39.66
CA ILE A 358 -17.19 0.23 40.51
C ILE A 358 -18.54 0.70 41.05
N THR A 359 -18.77 0.34 42.32
CA THR A 359 -19.78 0.98 43.16
C THR A 359 -19.22 1.41 44.52
N TYR A 360 -19.05 2.72 44.72
CA TYR A 360 -18.95 3.38 46.02
C TYR A 360 -20.31 3.98 46.34
N VAL A 361 -20.89 3.85 47.54
CA VAL A 361 -22.13 4.60 47.89
C VAL A 361 -22.18 4.72 49.40
N CYS A 362 -22.30 5.91 50.04
CA CYS A 362 -23.46 6.80 49.92
C CYS A 362 -23.18 8.33 49.87
N PRO A 363 -24.10 9.10 49.23
CA PRO A 363 -24.24 10.54 49.33
C PRO A 363 -25.03 11.04 50.54
#